data_AF-A0A0R3R9W4-F1
#
_entry.id   AF-A0A0R3R9W4-F1
#
_cell.length_a   1.000
_cell.length_b   1.000
_cell.length_c   1.000
_cell.angle_alpha   90.00
_cell.angle_beta   90.00
_cell.angle_gamma   90.00
#
_symmetry.space_group_name_H-M   'P 1'
#
loop_
_entity.id
_entity.type
_entity.pdbx_description
1 polymer ?
#
loop_
_entity_poly.entity_id
_entity_poly.type
_entity_poly.pdbx_seq_one_letter_code
_entity_poly.pdbx_strand_id
1 'polypeptide(L)'
;MEPESGFYRDPVIVLDFQSLYPSVIIAYNYCFTTCFGKVSHVENICTADKIIEFGGLEYNCPIDDIVSMLTTNKLHISPTGAIFCRKNVQKGLMPVMLEEILNTRVMVKKAAKECKNDRRLARILEARQMALKLIANVTYGYSAANFSGRMPCVEVADAIVGKGRETLERAMKLVGSGAYGNSRVIYGDTDSMFVVCPGATRAEAFDIGKKIADDVTRANPSPIKLKLEKIMHPLILESKKRYVGMSYESIDDVEGVFDAKGIETVRRDTCPLVSKVLFLVIIWKMVFFRICS
;
A
#
# COMPACT_ATOMS: atom_id res chain seq x y z
N MET A 1 -0.84 -7.69 -9.33
CA MET A 1 -0.53 -7.99 -10.75
C MET A 1 0.28 -9.29 -10.78
N GLU A 2 0.13 -10.12 -11.81
CA GLU A 2 1.05 -11.26 -11.96
C GLU A 2 2.46 -10.71 -12.24
N PRO A 3 3.51 -11.23 -11.58
CA PRO A 3 4.87 -10.86 -11.91
C PRO A 3 5.23 -11.35 -13.30
N GLU A 4 5.95 -10.54 -14.05
CA GLU A 4 6.70 -11.03 -15.19
C GLU A 4 7.93 -11.78 -14.67
N SER A 5 7.80 -13.09 -14.49
CA SER A 5 8.87 -13.93 -13.97
C SER A 5 10.11 -13.88 -14.85
N GLY A 6 11.27 -13.64 -14.26
CA GLY A 6 12.49 -13.48 -15.02
C GLY A 6 13.68 -12.99 -14.21
N PHE A 7 14.82 -12.90 -14.90
CA PHE A 7 16.04 -12.29 -14.41
C PHE A 7 16.22 -10.92 -15.02
N TYR A 8 16.16 -9.89 -14.18
CA TYR A 8 16.30 -8.49 -14.55
C TYR A 8 17.72 -8.02 -14.23
N ARG A 9 18.48 -7.76 -15.30
CA ARG A 9 19.82 -7.17 -15.21
C ARG A 9 19.75 -5.67 -15.02
N ASP A 10 18.79 -5.02 -15.66
CA ASP A 10 18.56 -3.58 -15.51
C ASP A 10 18.03 -3.23 -14.10
N PRO A 11 18.25 -2.00 -13.62
CA PRO A 11 17.71 -1.55 -12.35
C PRO A 11 16.18 -1.65 -12.30
N VAL A 12 15.68 -2.22 -11.20
CA VAL A 12 14.25 -2.26 -10.89
C VAL A 12 13.96 -1.37 -9.70
N ILE A 13 13.17 -0.33 -9.92
CA ILE A 13 12.72 0.60 -8.89
C ILE A 13 11.60 -0.06 -8.09
N VAL A 14 11.72 -0.04 -6.76
CA VAL A 14 10.69 -0.52 -5.84
C VAL A 14 10.03 0.68 -5.16
N LEU A 15 8.76 0.90 -5.47
CA LEU A 15 7.93 1.98 -4.93
C LEU A 15 6.85 1.37 -4.02
N ASP A 16 6.63 1.96 -2.86
CA ASP A 16 5.63 1.50 -1.88
C ASP A 16 4.79 2.66 -1.32
N PHE A 17 3.48 2.45 -1.19
CA PHE A 17 2.59 3.44 -0.60
C PHE A 17 2.71 3.44 0.92
N GLN A 18 2.94 4.62 1.49
CA GLN A 18 3.07 4.76 2.94
C GLN A 18 1.72 4.58 3.63
N SER A 19 1.54 3.42 4.29
CA SER A 19 0.32 3.12 5.04
C SER A 19 -0.93 3.26 4.15
N LEU A 20 -0.95 2.57 3.00
CA LEU A 20 -1.95 2.74 1.95
C LEU A 20 -3.40 2.75 2.47
N TYR A 21 -3.85 1.70 3.16
CA TYR A 21 -5.23 1.60 3.62
C TYR A 21 -5.62 2.67 4.66
N PRO A 22 -4.82 2.91 5.74
CA PRO A 22 -5.04 4.07 6.60
C PRO A 22 -5.13 5.40 5.83
N SER A 23 -4.24 5.62 4.86
CA SER A 23 -4.21 6.85 4.07
C SER A 23 -5.45 6.97 3.17
N VAL A 24 -5.95 5.87 2.59
CA VAL A 24 -7.21 5.82 1.83
C VAL A 24 -8.41 6.16 2.72
N ILE A 25 -8.48 5.56 3.91
CA ILE A 25 -9.53 5.83 4.90
C ILE A 25 -9.58 7.33 5.22
N ILE A 26 -8.42 7.91 5.54
CA ILE A 26 -8.32 9.33 5.86
C ILE A 26 -8.65 10.17 4.63
N ALA A 27 -8.07 9.90 3.47
CA ALA A 27 -8.19 10.72 2.26
C ALA A 27 -9.63 10.79 1.73
N TYR A 28 -10.33 9.66 1.71
CA TYR A 28 -11.69 9.54 1.16
C TYR A 28 -12.77 9.44 2.24
N ASN A 29 -12.45 9.72 3.51
CA ASN A 29 -13.42 9.75 4.61
C ASN A 29 -14.21 8.44 4.76
N TYR A 30 -13.57 7.28 4.58
CA TYR A 30 -14.27 6.00 4.71
C TYR A 30 -14.43 5.62 6.18
N CYS A 31 -15.67 5.57 6.65
CA CYS A 31 -16.01 5.19 8.02
C CYS A 31 -17.44 4.64 8.09
N PHE A 32 -17.70 3.84 9.11
CA PHE A 32 -19.05 3.42 9.51
C PHE A 32 -20.00 4.60 9.66
N THR A 33 -19.56 5.70 10.29
CA THR A 33 -20.42 6.87 10.58
C THR A 33 -20.67 7.79 9.39
N THR A 34 -20.08 7.49 8.24
CA THR A 34 -20.16 8.31 7.02
C THR A 34 -20.65 7.51 5.83
N CYS A 35 -20.93 6.22 5.98
CA CYS A 35 -21.34 5.35 4.89
C CYS A 35 -22.87 5.18 4.90
N PHE A 36 -23.49 5.25 3.73
CA PHE A 36 -24.94 5.15 3.55
C PHE A 36 -25.38 3.85 2.86
N GLY A 37 -24.47 2.88 2.72
CA GLY A 37 -24.71 1.63 1.99
C GLY A 37 -24.29 1.70 0.52
N LYS A 38 -24.65 0.67 -0.26
CA LYS A 38 -24.36 0.57 -1.71
C LYS A 38 -25.46 1.23 -2.53
N VAL A 39 -25.08 1.83 -3.66
CA VAL A 39 -26.02 2.40 -4.64
C VAL A 39 -27.06 1.36 -5.07
N SER A 40 -26.64 0.11 -5.29
CA SER A 40 -27.54 -1.00 -5.63
C SER A 40 -28.60 -1.29 -4.56
N HIS A 41 -28.30 -1.03 -3.28
CA HIS A 41 -29.29 -1.17 -2.22
C HIS A 41 -30.28 -0.02 -2.27
N VAL A 42 -29.81 1.22 -2.50
CA VAL A 42 -30.66 2.42 -2.61
C VAL A 42 -31.66 2.31 -3.77
N GLU A 43 -31.28 1.72 -4.90
CA GLU A 43 -32.17 1.48 -6.05
C GLU A 43 -33.33 0.52 -5.72
N ASN A 44 -33.11 -0.46 -4.83
CA ASN A 44 -34.13 -1.44 -4.44
C ASN A 44 -35.16 -0.90 -3.42
N ILE A 45 -34.85 0.19 -2.72
CA ILE A 45 -35.71 0.79 -1.70
C ILE A 45 -36.86 1.62 -2.32
N CYS A 46 -36.81 1.90 -3.62
CA CYS A 46 -37.95 2.52 -4.32
C CYS A 46 -39.22 1.64 -4.33
N THR A 47 -39.13 0.38 -3.89
CA THR A 47 -40.19 -0.63 -4.03
C THR A 47 -40.59 -1.40 -2.77
N ALA A 48 -39.88 -1.27 -1.64
CA ALA A 48 -40.26 -1.86 -0.33
C ALA A 48 -39.49 -1.17 0.82
N ASP A 49 -39.92 -1.39 2.08
CA ASP A 49 -39.48 -0.73 3.32
C ASP A 49 -38.03 -0.20 3.33
N LYS A 50 -37.83 1.01 3.89
CA LYS A 50 -36.56 1.77 3.89
C LYS A 50 -35.39 1.11 4.66
N ILE A 51 -35.46 -0.17 4.96
CA ILE A 51 -34.50 -0.91 5.78
C ILE A 51 -33.50 -1.63 4.86
N ILE A 52 -32.21 -1.37 5.06
CA ILE A 52 -31.12 -2.10 4.41
C ILE A 52 -30.31 -2.86 5.46
N GLU A 53 -29.79 -4.03 5.07
CA GLU A 53 -28.67 -4.62 5.81
C GLU A 53 -27.41 -3.80 5.53
N PHE A 54 -26.78 -3.33 6.61
CA PHE A 54 -25.56 -2.55 6.57
C PHE A 54 -24.54 -3.16 7.53
N GLY A 55 -23.63 -3.97 6.98
CA GLY A 55 -22.77 -4.80 7.80
C GLY A 55 -23.58 -5.78 8.65
N GLY A 56 -23.47 -5.69 9.98
CA GLY A 56 -24.25 -6.49 10.93
C GLY A 56 -25.50 -5.79 11.50
N LEU A 57 -26.00 -4.72 10.86
CA LEU A 57 -27.11 -3.91 11.37
C LEU A 57 -28.25 -3.82 10.33
N GLU A 58 -29.49 -3.75 10.82
CA GLU A 58 -30.64 -3.27 10.04
C GLU A 58 -30.68 -1.74 10.14
N TYR A 59 -30.51 -1.06 9.01
CA TYR A 59 -30.39 0.40 8.94
C TYR A 59 -31.53 1.00 8.14
N ASN A 60 -32.28 1.92 8.75
CA ASN A 60 -33.29 2.70 8.05
C ASN A 60 -32.61 3.82 7.25
N CYS A 61 -32.55 3.65 5.93
CA CYS A 61 -31.82 4.52 5.03
C CYS A 61 -32.60 5.83 4.76
N PRO A 62 -32.06 7.00 5.12
CA PRO A 62 -32.74 8.28 4.91
C PRO A 62 -32.57 8.73 3.45
N ILE A 63 -33.34 8.13 2.54
CA ILE A 63 -33.22 8.38 1.09
C ILE A 63 -33.39 9.86 0.74
N ASP A 64 -34.38 10.52 1.34
CA ASP A 64 -34.70 11.93 1.04
C ASP A 64 -33.49 12.84 1.35
N ASP A 65 -32.81 12.56 2.47
CA ASP A 65 -31.57 13.25 2.84
C ASP A 65 -30.43 12.90 1.88
N ILE A 66 -30.27 11.62 1.50
CA ILE A 66 -29.25 11.19 0.55
C ILE A 66 -29.42 11.90 -0.80
N VAL A 67 -30.65 11.97 -1.33
CA VAL A 67 -30.95 12.65 -2.61
C VAL A 67 -30.66 14.16 -2.50
N SER A 68 -31.05 14.80 -1.40
CA SER A 68 -30.70 16.20 -1.12
C SER A 68 -29.18 16.43 -1.00
N MET A 69 -28.46 15.49 -0.38
CA MET A 69 -27.01 15.56 -0.27
C MET A 69 -26.30 15.26 -1.60
N LEU A 70 -26.86 14.41 -2.46
CA LEU A 70 -26.35 14.16 -3.81
C LEU A 70 -26.47 15.41 -4.68
N THR A 71 -27.64 16.05 -4.70
CA THR A 71 -27.88 17.28 -5.49
C THR A 71 -26.96 18.43 -5.05
N THR A 72 -26.57 18.48 -3.78
CA THR A 72 -25.65 19.48 -3.23
C THR A 72 -24.17 19.05 -3.24
N ASN A 73 -23.82 17.96 -3.94
CA ASN A 73 -22.46 17.42 -4.06
C ASN A 73 -21.78 17.15 -2.70
N LYS A 74 -22.56 16.75 -1.69
CA LYS A 74 -22.09 16.45 -0.33
C LYS A 74 -21.66 15.00 -0.12
N LEU A 75 -21.95 14.13 -1.09
CA LEU A 75 -21.57 12.71 -1.09
C LEU A 75 -20.54 12.39 -2.18
N HIS A 76 -19.90 11.24 -2.05
CA HIS A 76 -19.13 10.62 -3.12
C HIS A 76 -19.28 9.10 -3.06
N ILE A 77 -18.98 8.44 -4.18
CA ILE A 77 -19.18 7.00 -4.34
C ILE A 77 -17.81 6.33 -4.45
N SER A 78 -17.64 5.20 -3.76
CA SER A 78 -16.45 4.37 -3.86
C SER A 78 -16.43 3.57 -5.18
N PRO A 79 -15.31 2.98 -5.57
CA PRO A 79 -15.23 2.14 -6.78
C PRO A 79 -16.11 0.89 -6.71
N THR A 80 -16.49 0.48 -5.50
CA THR A 80 -17.35 -0.65 -5.22
C THR A 80 -18.83 -0.26 -5.11
N GLY A 81 -19.16 1.01 -5.38
CA GLY A 81 -20.54 1.50 -5.36
C GLY A 81 -21.07 1.87 -3.97
N ALA A 82 -20.23 1.91 -2.93
CA ALA A 82 -20.64 2.36 -1.60
C ALA A 82 -20.63 3.90 -1.51
N ILE A 83 -21.67 4.47 -0.89
CA ILE A 83 -21.90 5.90 -0.79
C ILE A 83 -21.31 6.42 0.52
N PHE A 84 -20.54 7.49 0.45
CA PHE A 84 -19.90 8.12 1.60
C PHE A 84 -20.14 9.63 1.67
N CYS A 85 -20.23 10.13 2.89
CA CYS A 85 -20.28 11.55 3.19
C CYS A 85 -18.91 12.21 2.96
N ARG A 86 -18.88 13.39 2.35
CA ARG A 86 -17.64 14.17 2.22
C ARG A 86 -17.21 14.75 3.58
N LYS A 87 -15.90 14.96 3.74
CA LYS A 87 -15.26 15.48 4.96
C LYS A 87 -15.80 16.82 5.44
N ASN A 88 -16.24 17.68 4.51
CA ASN A 88 -16.75 19.02 4.80
C ASN A 88 -18.13 19.01 5.46
N VAL A 89 -18.85 17.89 5.39
CA VAL A 89 -20.15 17.72 6.06
C VAL A 89 -19.95 17.02 7.40
N GLN A 90 -19.27 15.87 7.40
CA GLN A 90 -18.99 15.12 8.61
C GLN A 90 -17.67 14.37 8.45
N LYS A 91 -16.77 14.54 9.42
CA LYS A 91 -15.53 13.76 9.49
C LYS A 91 -15.81 12.42 10.19
N GLY A 92 -15.44 11.31 9.55
CA GLY A 92 -15.64 9.99 10.12
C GLY A 92 -14.74 9.72 11.33
N LEU A 93 -15.18 8.82 12.22
CA LEU A 93 -14.43 8.46 13.43
C LEU A 93 -13.11 7.73 13.11
N MET A 94 -13.13 6.83 12.13
CA MET A 94 -11.95 6.10 11.68
C MET A 94 -10.87 7.03 11.11
N PRO A 95 -11.19 7.99 10.20
CA PRO A 95 -10.25 9.03 9.79
C PRO A 95 -9.60 9.79 10.95
N VAL A 96 -10.39 10.23 11.95
CA VAL A 96 -9.86 10.96 13.12
C VAL A 96 -8.86 10.11 13.89
N MET A 97 -9.27 8.88 14.27
CA MET A 97 -8.43 7.96 15.03
C MET A 97 -7.13 7.61 14.27
N LEU A 98 -7.21 7.32 12.97
CA LEU A 98 -6.04 6.95 12.18
C LEU A 98 -5.09 8.13 11.96
N GLU A 99 -5.60 9.35 11.82
CA GLU A 99 -4.78 10.55 11.73
C GLU A 99 -3.94 10.74 12.99
N GLU A 100 -4.54 10.58 14.19
CA GLU A 100 -3.81 10.62 15.46
C GLU A 100 -2.74 9.52 15.57
N ILE A 101 -3.09 8.28 15.23
CA ILE A 101 -2.17 7.14 15.26
C ILE A 101 -0.99 7.36 14.31
N LEU A 102 -1.24 7.81 13.07
CA LEU A 102 -0.19 8.04 12.08
C LEU A 102 0.69 9.22 12.45
N ASN A 103 0.12 10.33 12.93
CA ASN A 103 0.88 11.49 13.39
C ASN A 103 1.79 11.12 14.57
N THR A 104 1.25 10.38 15.55
CA THR A 104 2.02 9.87 16.69
C THR A 104 3.15 8.95 16.21
N ARG A 105 2.87 8.07 15.24
CA ARG A 105 3.88 7.18 14.67
C ARG A 105 5.01 7.95 13.99
N VAL A 106 4.70 9.02 13.25
CA VAL A 106 5.71 9.88 12.63
C VAL A 106 6.59 10.53 13.70
N MET A 107 6.00 11.05 14.78
CA MET A 107 6.75 11.61 15.92
C MET A 107 7.69 10.58 16.57
N VAL A 108 7.19 9.38 16.86
CA VAL A 108 7.99 8.29 17.46
C VAL A 108 9.12 7.86 16.53
N LYS A 109 8.88 7.76 15.22
CA LYS A 109 9.93 7.45 14.24
C LYS A 109 11.00 8.53 14.16
N LYS A 110 10.62 9.81 14.28
CA LYS A 110 11.59 10.92 14.32
C LYS A 110 12.46 10.83 15.57
N ALA A 111 11.85 10.64 16.74
CA ALA A 111 12.57 10.45 17.99
C ALA A 111 13.51 9.23 17.95
N ALA A 112 13.07 8.11 17.36
CA ALA A 112 13.90 6.91 17.22
C ALA A 112 15.18 7.17 16.41
N LYS A 113 15.12 8.05 15.40
CA LYS A 113 16.28 8.43 14.58
C LYS A 113 17.24 9.35 15.31
N GLU A 114 16.75 10.20 16.20
CA GLU A 114 17.55 11.15 16.98
C GLU A 114 18.25 10.44 18.16
N CYS A 115 17.60 9.45 18.79
CA CYS A 115 18.12 8.73 19.95
C CYS A 115 19.06 7.56 19.61
N LYS A 116 19.81 7.59 18.49
CA LYS A 116 20.70 6.49 18.07
C LYS A 116 21.77 6.12 19.09
N ASN A 117 22.16 7.06 19.95
CA ASN A 117 23.22 6.88 20.94
C ASN A 117 22.78 5.97 22.11
N ASP A 118 21.49 5.91 22.43
CA ASP A 118 20.96 5.01 23.46
C ASP A 118 20.27 3.82 22.79
N ARG A 119 21.00 2.70 22.76
CA ARG A 119 20.53 1.45 22.15
C ARG A 119 19.26 0.90 22.82
N ARG A 120 19.07 1.13 24.13
CA ARG A 120 17.89 0.67 24.86
C ARG A 120 16.68 1.52 24.47
N LEU A 121 16.82 2.83 24.51
CA LEU A 121 15.75 3.75 24.13
C LEU A 121 15.36 3.57 22.66
N ALA A 122 16.32 3.46 21.75
CA ALA A 122 16.08 3.23 20.33
C ALA A 122 15.24 1.96 20.10
N ARG A 123 15.55 0.84 20.79
CA ARG A 123 14.75 -0.39 20.72
C ARG A 123 13.31 -0.19 21.19
N ILE A 124 13.09 0.55 22.28
CA ILE A 124 11.73 0.83 22.80
C ILE A 124 10.93 1.67 21.80
N LEU A 125 11.55 2.70 21.22
CA LEU A 125 10.90 3.56 20.23
C LEU A 125 10.57 2.79 18.93
N GLU A 126 11.48 1.90 18.49
CA GLU A 126 11.20 1.01 17.36
C GLU A 126 10.05 0.04 17.65
N ALA A 127 9.99 -0.55 18.84
CA ALA A 127 8.86 -1.38 19.24
C ALA A 127 7.54 -0.58 19.24
N ARG A 128 7.55 0.66 19.75
CA ARG A 128 6.37 1.54 19.77
C ARG A 128 5.90 1.90 18.36
N GLN A 129 6.79 2.27 17.43
CA GLN A 129 6.36 2.60 16.05
C GLN A 129 5.82 1.37 15.30
N MET A 130 6.36 0.18 15.58
CA MET A 130 5.84 -1.08 15.03
C MET A 130 4.44 -1.39 15.59
N ALA A 131 4.20 -1.18 16.89
CA ALA A 131 2.88 -1.36 17.48
C ALA A 131 1.85 -0.40 16.88
N LEU A 132 2.20 0.88 16.70
CA LEU A 132 1.33 1.86 16.03
C LEU A 132 1.04 1.48 14.58
N LYS A 133 2.04 0.95 13.85
CA LYS A 133 1.84 0.42 12.49
C LYS A 133 0.83 -0.74 12.50
N LEU A 134 0.95 -1.65 13.46
CA LEU A 134 0.05 -2.79 13.60
C LEU A 134 -1.38 -2.33 13.89
N ILE A 135 -1.59 -1.39 14.82
CA ILE A 135 -2.93 -0.85 15.14
C ILE A 135 -3.56 -0.23 13.88
N ALA A 136 -2.81 0.59 13.14
CA ALA A 136 -3.30 1.19 11.90
C ALA A 136 -3.69 0.13 10.86
N ASN A 137 -2.89 -0.94 10.72
CA ASN A 137 -3.18 -2.04 9.80
C ASN A 137 -4.35 -2.92 10.25
N VAL A 138 -4.52 -3.16 11.55
CA VAL A 138 -5.64 -3.96 12.06
C VAL A 138 -6.96 -3.19 11.98
N THR A 139 -6.91 -1.85 11.98
CA THR A 139 -8.11 -0.99 11.92
C THR A 139 -8.99 -1.30 10.69
N TYR A 140 -8.41 -1.45 9.49
CA TYR A 140 -9.21 -1.85 8.32
C TYR A 140 -9.64 -3.32 8.42
N GLY A 141 -8.78 -4.19 8.95
CA GLY A 141 -9.09 -5.61 9.16
C GLY A 141 -10.30 -5.83 10.07
N TYR A 142 -10.51 -4.95 11.05
CA TYR A 142 -11.70 -4.97 11.91
C TYR A 142 -12.99 -4.76 11.11
N SER A 143 -12.99 -3.87 10.11
CA SER A 143 -14.17 -3.65 9.25
C SER A 143 -14.53 -4.88 8.39
N ALA A 144 -13.55 -5.74 8.08
CA ALA A 144 -13.75 -6.94 7.26
C ALA A 144 -14.00 -8.22 8.06
N ALA A 145 -14.07 -8.16 9.39
CA ALA A 145 -14.05 -9.33 10.27
C ALA A 145 -15.41 -10.06 10.35
N ASN A 146 -15.83 -10.75 9.30
CA ASN A 146 -17.15 -11.38 9.23
C ASN A 146 -17.34 -12.62 10.15
N PHE A 147 -16.28 -13.34 10.50
CA PHE A 147 -16.40 -14.59 11.27
C PHE A 147 -16.43 -14.37 12.80
N SER A 148 -15.67 -13.40 13.32
CA SER A 148 -15.50 -13.15 14.76
C SER A 148 -15.53 -11.67 15.15
N GLY A 149 -15.79 -10.78 14.20
CA GLY A 149 -15.91 -9.35 14.45
C GLY A 149 -17.23 -9.01 15.13
N ARG A 150 -17.20 -8.00 15.99
CA ARG A 150 -18.40 -7.51 16.70
C ARG A 150 -19.22 -6.53 15.87
N MET A 151 -18.61 -5.91 14.85
CA MET A 151 -19.24 -4.92 13.99
C MET A 151 -18.59 -4.95 12.58
N PRO A 152 -18.76 -6.04 11.82
CA PRO A 152 -18.28 -6.10 10.44
C PRO A 152 -19.09 -5.14 9.56
N CYS A 153 -18.44 -4.52 8.57
CA CYS A 153 -19.08 -3.73 7.53
C CYS A 153 -18.33 -3.94 6.21
N VAL A 154 -18.91 -4.82 5.39
CA VAL A 154 -18.33 -5.24 4.11
C VAL A 154 -18.24 -4.06 3.14
N GLU A 155 -19.20 -3.14 3.18
CA GLU A 155 -19.22 -1.93 2.35
C GLU A 155 -17.98 -1.06 2.57
N VAL A 156 -17.63 -0.83 3.83
CA VAL A 156 -16.46 -0.03 4.21
C VAL A 156 -15.18 -0.78 3.85
N ALA A 157 -15.09 -2.08 4.18
CA ALA A 157 -13.92 -2.90 3.87
C ALA A 157 -13.63 -2.96 2.36
N ASP A 158 -14.65 -3.28 1.56
CA ASP A 158 -14.57 -3.34 0.10
C ASP A 158 -14.22 -1.99 -0.50
N ALA A 159 -14.80 -0.89 0.00
CA ALA A 159 -14.47 0.46 -0.47
C ALA A 159 -13.00 0.81 -0.24
N ILE A 160 -12.42 0.43 0.92
CA ILE A 160 -11.01 0.65 1.24
C ILE A 160 -10.12 -0.14 0.29
N VAL A 161 -10.37 -1.46 0.15
CA VAL A 161 -9.56 -2.34 -0.71
C VAL A 161 -9.69 -1.93 -2.18
N GLY A 162 -10.92 -1.68 -2.64
CA GLY A 162 -11.20 -1.26 -4.01
C GLY A 162 -10.52 0.07 -4.36
N LYS A 163 -10.57 1.06 -3.47
CA LYS A 163 -9.89 2.34 -3.69
C LYS A 163 -8.35 2.21 -3.61
N GLY A 164 -7.84 1.33 -2.74
CA GLY A 164 -6.40 1.00 -2.71
C GLY A 164 -5.94 0.41 -4.05
N ARG A 165 -6.68 -0.56 -4.58
CA ARG A 165 -6.41 -1.18 -5.89
C ARG A 165 -6.49 -0.16 -7.03
N GLU A 166 -7.54 0.65 -7.09
CA GLU A 166 -7.68 1.72 -8.09
C GLU A 166 -6.50 2.69 -8.03
N THR A 167 -6.04 3.04 -6.82
CA THR A 167 -4.90 3.94 -6.61
C THR A 167 -3.61 3.35 -7.18
N LEU A 168 -3.35 2.06 -6.94
CA LEU A 168 -2.21 1.35 -7.52
C LEU A 168 -2.31 1.25 -9.04
N GLU A 169 -3.48 0.88 -9.58
CA GLU A 169 -3.72 0.77 -11.02
C GLU A 169 -3.54 2.11 -11.74
N ARG A 170 -4.00 3.21 -11.15
CA ARG A 170 -3.78 4.56 -11.68
C ARG A 170 -2.30 4.92 -11.70
N ALA A 171 -1.56 4.59 -10.65
CA ALA A 171 -0.12 4.83 -10.61
C ALA A 171 0.63 4.00 -11.66
N MET A 172 0.25 2.73 -11.87
CA MET A 172 0.82 1.89 -12.93
C MET A 172 0.52 2.45 -14.33
N LYS A 173 -0.70 2.92 -14.58
CA LYS A 173 -1.06 3.60 -15.84
C LYS A 173 -0.26 4.87 -16.07
N LEU A 174 0.00 5.64 -15.02
CA LEU A 174 0.81 6.85 -15.09
C LEU A 174 2.26 6.53 -15.47
N VAL A 175 2.85 5.48 -14.91
CA VAL A 175 4.19 4.99 -15.34
C VAL A 175 4.16 4.55 -16.81
N GLY A 176 3.12 3.82 -17.23
CA GLY A 176 2.95 3.35 -18.61
C GLY A 176 2.63 4.43 -19.65
N SER A 177 2.45 5.69 -19.25
CA SER A 177 2.15 6.80 -20.18
C SER A 177 3.35 7.28 -21.01
N GLY A 178 4.56 6.80 -20.72
CA GLY A 178 5.80 7.15 -21.43
C GLY A 178 6.55 8.37 -20.89
N ALA A 179 6.07 9.01 -19.81
CA ALA A 179 6.71 10.18 -19.20
C ALA A 179 8.04 9.88 -18.45
N TYR A 180 8.42 8.60 -18.38
CA TYR A 180 9.56 8.08 -17.61
C TYR A 180 10.52 7.27 -18.49
N GLY A 181 10.63 7.62 -19.77
CA GLY A 181 11.44 6.89 -20.74
C GLY A 181 10.86 5.50 -21.03
N ASN A 182 11.72 4.50 -21.22
CA ASN A 182 11.30 3.12 -21.52
C ASN A 182 10.92 2.31 -20.26
N SER A 183 10.68 2.99 -19.13
CA SER A 183 10.31 2.35 -17.87
C SER A 183 8.94 1.68 -17.95
N ARG A 184 8.84 0.47 -17.39
CA ARG A 184 7.59 -0.30 -17.38
C ARG A 184 7.40 -1.05 -16.07
N VAL A 185 6.14 -1.21 -15.66
CA VAL A 185 5.79 -1.96 -14.46
C VAL A 185 5.89 -3.46 -14.76
N ILE A 186 6.64 -4.21 -13.97
CA ILE A 186 6.83 -5.67 -14.13
C ILE A 186 6.15 -6.49 -13.03
N TYR A 187 5.83 -5.85 -11.90
CA TYR A 187 5.17 -6.48 -10.77
C TYR A 187 4.48 -5.45 -9.89
N GLY A 188 3.41 -5.87 -9.21
CA GLY A 188 2.73 -5.05 -8.22
C GLY A 188 2.03 -5.93 -7.19
N ASP A 189 2.29 -5.65 -5.92
CA ASP A 189 1.74 -6.35 -4.75
C ASP A 189 1.07 -5.37 -3.82
N THR A 190 -0.26 -5.34 -3.85
CA THR A 190 -1.15 -4.61 -2.92
C THR A 190 -0.90 -3.10 -2.81
N ASP A 191 0.21 -2.69 -2.20
CA ASP A 191 0.67 -1.33 -1.94
C ASP A 191 2.00 -0.99 -2.63
N SER A 192 2.66 -1.96 -3.26
CA SER A 192 3.95 -1.79 -3.92
C SER A 192 3.89 -2.04 -5.43
N MET A 193 4.77 -1.38 -6.18
CA MET A 193 4.99 -1.61 -7.61
C MET A 193 6.48 -1.63 -7.96
N PHE A 194 6.84 -2.45 -8.94
CA PHE A 194 8.19 -2.68 -9.41
C PHE A 194 8.29 -2.19 -10.84
N VAL A 195 9.20 -1.25 -11.09
CA VAL A 195 9.37 -0.59 -12.39
C VAL A 195 10.78 -0.87 -12.89
N VAL A 196 10.90 -1.64 -13.98
CA VAL A 196 12.19 -1.84 -14.64
C VAL A 196 12.53 -0.62 -15.48
N CYS A 197 13.80 -0.22 -15.49
CA CYS A 197 14.33 0.88 -16.30
C CYS A 197 15.40 0.35 -17.27
N PRO A 198 15.01 -0.15 -18.45
CA PRO A 198 15.94 -0.78 -19.38
C PRO A 198 17.07 0.16 -19.81
N GLY A 199 18.32 -0.28 -19.69
CA GLY A 199 19.50 0.49 -20.08
C GLY A 199 19.85 1.67 -19.16
N ALA A 200 19.09 1.90 -18.09
CA ALA A 200 19.37 2.97 -17.13
C ALA A 200 20.47 2.54 -16.14
N THR A 201 21.26 3.51 -15.69
CA THR A 201 22.16 3.34 -14.55
C THR A 201 21.36 3.34 -13.24
N ARG A 202 21.99 2.88 -12.14
CA ARG A 202 21.36 2.94 -10.80
C ARG A 202 21.03 4.37 -10.39
N ALA A 203 21.91 5.33 -10.69
CA ALA A 203 21.71 6.74 -10.36
C ALA A 203 20.49 7.31 -11.10
N GLU A 204 20.39 7.09 -12.41
CA GLU A 204 19.23 7.51 -13.21
C GLU A 204 17.94 6.85 -12.71
N ALA A 205 17.99 5.57 -12.33
CA ALA A 205 16.84 4.88 -11.76
C ALA A 205 16.39 5.48 -10.41
N PHE A 206 17.29 6.05 -9.60
CA PHE A 206 16.91 6.79 -8.38
C PHE A 206 16.16 8.08 -8.74
N ASP A 207 16.63 8.81 -9.74
CA ASP A 207 15.99 10.05 -10.20
C ASP A 207 14.61 9.79 -10.83
N ILE A 208 14.52 8.76 -11.69
CA ILE A 208 13.25 8.31 -12.27
C ILE A 208 12.29 7.88 -11.14
N GLY A 209 12.76 7.09 -10.18
CA GLY A 209 11.96 6.61 -9.06
C GLY A 209 11.42 7.75 -8.20
N LYS A 210 12.25 8.77 -7.94
CA LYS A 210 11.85 9.98 -7.21
C LYS A 210 10.79 10.77 -7.99
N LYS A 211 10.99 10.94 -9.30
CA LYS A 211 10.03 11.63 -10.17
C LYS A 211 8.67 10.91 -10.17
N ILE A 212 8.66 9.57 -10.33
CA ILE A 212 7.42 8.78 -10.27
C ILE A 212 6.76 8.93 -8.90
N ALA A 213 7.52 8.83 -7.80
CA ALA A 213 6.99 8.97 -6.45
C ALA A 213 6.32 10.33 -6.22
N ASP A 214 6.94 11.42 -6.68
CA ASP A 214 6.42 12.78 -6.55
C ASP A 214 5.17 13.00 -7.41
N ASP A 215 5.18 12.55 -8.68
CA ASP A 215 4.05 12.71 -9.59
C ASP A 215 2.83 11.89 -9.16
N VAL A 216 3.03 10.63 -8.75
CA VAL A 216 1.95 9.80 -8.20
C VAL A 216 1.42 10.42 -6.91
N THR A 217 2.29 10.91 -6.02
CA THR A 217 1.85 11.56 -4.77
C THR A 217 1.01 12.81 -5.07
N ARG A 218 1.42 13.64 -6.03
CA ARG A 218 0.71 14.85 -6.45
C ARG A 218 -0.67 14.56 -7.07
N ALA A 219 -0.79 13.43 -7.76
CA ALA A 219 -2.05 12.98 -8.36
C ALA A 219 -3.06 12.39 -7.35
N ASN A 220 -2.69 12.28 -6.08
CA ASN A 220 -3.52 11.71 -5.02
C ASN A 220 -3.87 12.75 -3.93
N PRO A 221 -5.06 12.63 -3.31
CA PRO A 221 -5.39 13.44 -2.15
C PRO A 221 -4.51 13.10 -0.93
N SER A 222 -4.23 14.11 -0.11
CA SER A 222 -3.55 13.92 1.17
C SER A 222 -4.36 12.97 2.09
N PRO A 223 -3.73 12.02 2.81
CA PRO A 223 -2.29 11.83 3.01
C PRO A 223 -1.65 10.71 2.17
N ILE A 224 -2.25 10.31 1.05
CA ILE A 224 -1.73 9.22 0.21
C ILE A 224 -0.39 9.65 -0.40
N LYS A 225 0.68 8.92 -0.08
CA LYS A 225 2.04 9.20 -0.54
C LYS A 225 2.73 7.94 -1.02
N LEU A 226 3.29 8.00 -2.23
CA LEU A 226 4.17 6.96 -2.76
C LEU A 226 5.61 7.27 -2.33
N LYS A 227 6.34 6.26 -1.88
CA LYS A 227 7.73 6.39 -1.48
C LYS A 227 8.61 5.49 -2.34
N LEU A 228 9.74 6.03 -2.79
CA LEU A 228 10.87 5.22 -3.25
C LEU A 228 11.51 4.50 -2.06
N GLU A 229 11.36 3.17 -2.03
CA GLU A 229 11.97 2.37 -0.97
C GLU A 229 13.43 2.07 -1.29
N LYS A 230 13.67 1.54 -2.49
CA LYS A 230 14.97 1.02 -2.90
C LYS A 230 15.00 0.76 -4.40
N ILE A 231 16.19 0.50 -4.92
CA ILE A 231 16.44 -0.06 -6.25
C ILE A 231 16.99 -1.47 -6.09
N MET A 232 16.48 -2.42 -6.85
CA MET A 232 17.00 -3.77 -6.92
C MET A 232 17.78 -3.96 -8.22
N HIS A 233 19.08 -4.27 -8.11
CA HIS A 233 19.97 -4.44 -9.27
C HIS A 233 21.13 -5.41 -8.97
N PRO A 234 21.12 -6.66 -9.47
CA PRO A 234 20.06 -7.28 -10.29
C PRO A 234 18.90 -7.81 -9.43
N LEU A 235 17.80 -8.20 -10.09
CA LEU A 235 16.61 -8.80 -9.49
C LEU A 235 16.24 -10.12 -10.18
N ILE A 236 15.96 -11.15 -9.38
CA ILE A 236 15.27 -12.37 -9.81
C ILE A 236 13.85 -12.31 -9.26
N LEU A 237 12.87 -12.30 -10.15
CA LEU A 237 11.46 -12.32 -9.83
C LEU A 237 10.90 -13.68 -10.24
N GLU A 238 10.50 -14.51 -9.28
CA GLU A 238 10.04 -15.87 -9.55
C GLU A 238 8.51 -15.92 -9.64
N SER A 239 7.83 -15.48 -8.58
CA SER A 239 6.37 -15.50 -8.48
C SER A 239 5.89 -14.50 -7.43
N LYS A 240 4.56 -14.39 -7.24
CA LYS A 240 4.00 -13.45 -6.25
C LYS A 240 4.64 -13.68 -4.88
N LYS A 241 5.15 -12.59 -4.29
CA LYS A 241 5.83 -12.57 -2.99
C LYS A 241 7.10 -13.46 -2.92
N ARG A 242 7.63 -13.91 -4.06
CA ARG A 242 8.86 -14.71 -4.16
C ARG A 242 9.83 -14.05 -5.13
N TYR A 243 10.80 -13.31 -4.58
CA TYR A 243 11.81 -12.58 -5.33
C TYR A 243 13.08 -12.36 -4.51
N VAL A 244 14.19 -12.13 -5.19
CA VAL A 244 15.50 -11.92 -4.58
C VAL A 244 16.36 -10.98 -5.41
N GLY A 245 17.09 -10.08 -4.76
CA GLY A 245 18.00 -9.18 -5.45
C GLY A 245 18.91 -8.39 -4.51
N MET A 246 19.83 -7.63 -5.09
CA MET A 246 20.67 -6.68 -4.33
C MET A 246 19.92 -5.37 -4.25
N SER A 247 19.58 -4.96 -3.04
CA SER A 247 18.81 -3.76 -2.76
C SER A 247 19.72 -2.59 -2.39
N TYR A 248 19.41 -1.41 -2.91
CA TYR A 248 20.13 -0.16 -2.68
C TYR A 248 19.12 0.90 -2.22
N GLU A 249 19.29 1.43 -1.00
CA GLU A 249 18.35 2.41 -0.44
C GLU A 249 18.73 3.87 -0.77
N SER A 250 19.99 4.14 -1.08
CA SER A 250 20.50 5.46 -1.48
C SER A 250 21.49 5.36 -2.63
N ILE A 251 21.76 6.50 -3.27
CA ILE A 251 22.77 6.61 -4.35
C ILE A 251 24.17 6.29 -3.82
N ASP A 252 24.44 6.63 -2.56
CA ASP A 252 25.73 6.38 -1.89
C ASP A 252 25.91 4.91 -1.45
N ASP A 253 24.87 4.07 -1.58
CA ASP A 253 24.94 2.66 -1.24
C ASP A 253 25.67 1.88 -2.36
N VAL A 254 26.96 1.61 -2.14
CA VAL A 254 27.81 0.94 -3.14
C VAL A 254 27.67 -0.58 -3.08
N GLU A 255 27.60 -1.14 -1.87
CA GLU A 255 27.61 -2.58 -1.64
C GLU A 255 26.23 -3.19 -1.85
N GLY A 256 25.18 -2.53 -1.35
CA GLY A 256 23.81 -3.02 -1.36
C GLY A 256 23.60 -4.17 -0.38
N VAL A 257 22.33 -4.40 -0.06
CA VAL A 257 21.91 -5.46 0.87
C VAL A 257 21.20 -6.56 0.10
N PHE A 258 21.60 -7.81 0.32
CA PHE A 258 20.89 -8.97 -0.19
C PHE A 258 19.48 -9.01 0.41
N ASP A 259 18.46 -8.79 -0.42
CA ASP A 259 17.06 -8.83 -0.03
C ASP A 259 16.35 -10.00 -0.70
N ALA A 260 15.83 -10.90 0.13
CA ALA A 260 15.11 -12.09 -0.29
C ALA A 260 13.72 -12.09 0.36
N LYS A 261 12.67 -12.29 -0.45
CA LYS A 261 11.29 -12.41 0.00
C LYS A 261 10.71 -13.74 -0.44
N GLY A 262 10.12 -14.48 0.49
CA GLY A 262 9.35 -15.70 0.24
C GLY A 262 10.10 -16.91 -0.30
N ILE A 263 11.37 -16.76 -0.69
CA ILE A 263 12.24 -17.85 -1.14
C ILE A 263 12.82 -18.64 0.05
N GLU A 264 13.30 -19.85 -0.23
CA GLU A 264 13.72 -20.84 0.76
C GLU A 264 14.91 -20.38 1.61
N THR A 265 15.61 -19.32 1.21
CA THR A 265 16.69 -18.73 2.01
C THR A 265 16.18 -18.12 3.32
N VAL A 266 14.96 -17.57 3.35
CA VAL A 266 14.39 -16.88 4.51
C VAL A 266 13.28 -17.67 5.22
N ARG A 267 12.79 -18.75 4.60
CA ARG A 267 11.78 -19.60 5.22
C ARG A 267 12.40 -20.51 6.28
N ARG A 268 11.60 -20.88 7.28
CA ARG A 268 12.01 -21.72 8.43
C ARG A 268 11.49 -23.15 8.36
N ASP A 269 10.75 -23.49 7.32
CA ASP A 269 10.15 -24.81 7.10
C ASP A 269 11.06 -25.78 6.32
N THR A 270 12.21 -25.32 5.84
CA THR A 270 13.19 -26.13 5.09
C THR A 270 14.49 -26.34 5.88
N CYS A 271 15.21 -27.43 5.55
CA CYS A 271 16.52 -27.73 6.14
C CYS A 271 17.53 -26.58 5.90
N PRO A 272 18.38 -26.23 6.90
CA PRO A 272 19.40 -25.19 6.75
C PRO A 272 20.37 -25.39 5.58
N LEU A 273 20.61 -26.63 5.15
CA LEU A 273 21.44 -26.93 3.98
C LEU A 273 20.85 -26.32 2.71
N VAL A 274 19.53 -26.43 2.50
CA VAL A 274 18.84 -25.90 1.32
C VAL A 274 18.97 -24.38 1.27
N SER A 275 18.72 -23.70 2.40
CA SER A 275 18.88 -22.24 2.51
C SER A 275 20.32 -21.80 2.18
N LYS A 276 21.33 -22.48 2.74
CA LYS A 276 22.75 -22.18 2.47
C LYS A 276 23.14 -22.39 1.02
N VAL A 277 22.77 -23.52 0.42
CA VAL A 277 23.10 -23.85 -0.97
C VAL A 277 22.41 -22.86 -1.91
N LEU A 278 21.12 -22.58 -1.70
CA LEU A 278 20.38 -21.65 -2.54
C LEU A 278 20.96 -20.23 -2.46
N PHE A 279 21.31 -19.77 -1.26
CA PHE A 279 21.97 -18.48 -1.06
C PHE A 279 23.28 -18.38 -1.84
N LEU A 280 24.15 -19.41 -1.74
CA LEU A 280 25.41 -19.45 -2.48
C LEU A 280 25.17 -19.43 -4.00
N VAL A 281 24.24 -20.23 -4.52
CA VAL A 281 23.93 -20.29 -5.95
C VAL A 281 23.40 -18.96 -6.47
N ILE A 282 22.51 -18.30 -5.72
CA ILE A 282 21.96 -16.99 -6.09
C ILE A 282 23.08 -15.95 -6.13
N ILE A 283 23.90 -15.87 -5.08
CA ILE A 283 25.04 -14.95 -5.05
C ILE A 283 25.97 -15.22 -6.22
N TRP A 284 26.30 -16.49 -6.48
CA TRP A 284 27.18 -16.85 -7.58
C TRP A 284 26.61 -16.38 -8.93
N LYS A 285 25.31 -16.58 -9.18
CA LYS A 285 24.63 -16.03 -10.37
C LYS A 285 24.72 -14.50 -10.42
N MET A 286 24.43 -13.81 -9.33
CA MET A 286 24.41 -12.35 -9.32
C MET A 286 25.81 -11.73 -9.47
N VAL A 287 26.83 -12.34 -8.87
CA VAL A 287 28.23 -11.89 -8.97
C VAL A 287 28.85 -12.25 -10.31
N PHE A 288 28.64 -13.48 -10.81
CA PHE A 288 29.19 -13.93 -12.09
C PHE A 288 28.70 -13.05 -13.24
N PHE A 289 27.40 -12.71 -13.27
CA PHE A 289 26.87 -11.81 -14.30
C PHE A 289 27.32 -10.35 -14.16
N ARG A 290 27.70 -9.90 -12.95
CA ARG A 290 28.29 -8.57 -12.73
C ARG A 290 29.71 -8.45 -13.31
N ILE A 291 30.44 -9.56 -13.42
CA ILE A 291 31.82 -9.61 -13.94
C ILE A 291 31.84 -9.79 -15.47
N CYS A 292 30.82 -10.42 -16.07
CA CYS A 292 30.75 -10.69 -17.50
C CYS A 292 30.00 -9.63 -18.34
N SER A 293 29.73 -8.44 -17.79
CA SER A 293 29.07 -7.31 -18.46
C SER A 293 29.99 -6.10 -18.50
#